data_AF-A0A172QV46-F1
#
_entry.id   AF-A0A172QV46-F1
#
_cell.length_a   1.000
_cell.length_b   1.000
_cell.length_c   1.000
_cell.angle_alpha   90.00
_cell.angle_beta   90.00
_cell.angle_gamma   90.00
#
_symmetry.space_group_name_H-M   'P 1'
#
loop_
_entity.id
_entity.type
_entity.pdbx_description
1 polymer ?
#
loop_
_entity_poly.entity_id
_entity_poly.type
_entity_poly.pdbx_seq_one_letter_code
_entity_poly.pdbx_strand_id
1 'polypeptide(L)'
;MSVNKLWKLLASVGISAALIANTPVASAQSSGLSSGSSTGSLSAGSSNLWNLLFPEDHASFIDRLLDPLDDSFISIHPDLDPDLYEEVFDPPQVGECPAVVAVVARGSGQNMQIRPARYSEDAPWTSNGFEERNFRSFFGRLESYYQAKTGESLMKDVYVMGLNNVDYPAVFPLSSEGSSLLKLGTSVSSGRENIMSSIDRFETTTGCTPKYLLAGYSQGVLIVDGQEDALIARDQYVGTLHIANPSQDADDPSIVGHQVQTGGIASSLKPSEDNPFKISYCLPGDIVCDRSFEQFSAAGSSMVSAQLSTGDTRPGGVHLQYFVTTKPWDEEIFEEVSSWITESVNS
;
A
#
# COMPACT_ATOMS: atom_id res chain seq x y z
N MET A 1 -21.16 -21.67 47.35
CA MET A 1 -20.41 -22.65 48.18
C MET A 1 -21.09 -24.01 48.07
N SER A 2 -20.30 -25.10 48.19
CA SER A 2 -20.60 -26.53 47.93
C SER A 2 -20.27 -26.94 46.48
N VAL A 3 -19.16 -27.60 46.11
CA VAL A 3 -18.18 -28.52 46.75
C VAL A 3 -18.79 -29.83 47.25
N ASN A 4 -19.01 -30.81 46.36
CA ASN A 4 -18.20 -32.04 46.32
C ASN A 4 -18.76 -33.16 45.41
N LYS A 5 -17.82 -33.82 44.72
CA LYS A 5 -17.83 -35.19 44.15
C LYS A 5 -18.55 -35.43 42.81
N LEU A 6 -17.76 -35.50 41.74
CA LEU A 6 -17.54 -36.78 41.05
C LEU A 6 -16.13 -36.80 40.42
N TRP A 7 -15.29 -37.69 40.94
CA TRP A 7 -13.90 -37.91 40.56
C TRP A 7 -13.79 -39.16 39.67
N LYS A 8 -12.84 -39.12 38.72
CA LYS A 8 -12.01 -40.23 38.21
C LYS A 8 -12.52 -41.15 37.08
N LEU A 9 -11.82 -41.03 35.94
CA LEU A 9 -11.06 -42.09 35.26
C LEU A 9 -9.85 -41.39 34.58
N LEU A 10 -8.65 -41.40 35.20
CA LEU A 10 -7.47 -42.24 34.85
C LEU A 10 -7.01 -42.03 33.39
N ALA A 11 -5.91 -41.37 33.01
CA ALA A 11 -4.52 -41.30 33.47
C ALA A 11 -3.73 -42.63 33.44
N SER A 12 -2.85 -42.78 32.44
CA SER A 12 -1.52 -43.45 32.39
C SER A 12 -1.33 -44.09 31.00
N VAL A 13 -0.30 -43.77 30.21
CA VAL A 13 1.07 -44.36 30.15
C VAL A 13 1.89 -43.39 29.26
N GLY A 14 3.16 -43.00 29.47
CA GLY A 14 4.28 -43.61 30.20
C GLY A 14 5.48 -43.80 29.25
N ILE A 15 6.35 -42.78 29.17
CA ILE A 15 7.81 -42.72 28.93
C ILE A 15 8.54 -43.97 28.37
N SER A 16 9.41 -43.76 27.35
CA SER A 16 10.74 -44.40 27.14
C SER A 16 11.48 -43.63 26.02
N ALA A 17 12.57 -42.90 26.27
CA ALA A 17 13.96 -43.31 26.56
C ALA A 17 14.79 -43.69 25.30
N ALA A 18 15.97 -43.09 25.24
CA ALA A 18 16.92 -42.99 24.14
C ALA A 18 17.59 -44.32 23.70
N LEU A 19 18.10 -44.34 22.47
CA LEU A 19 19.22 -45.21 22.08
C LEU A 19 20.13 -44.52 21.06
N ILE A 20 21.34 -44.25 21.54
CA ILE A 20 22.57 -43.94 20.80
C ILE A 20 23.11 -45.27 20.28
N ALA A 21 23.55 -45.33 19.02
CA ALA A 21 24.43 -46.39 18.54
C ALA A 21 25.49 -45.84 17.59
N ASN A 22 26.73 -46.20 17.90
CA ASN A 22 27.98 -45.80 17.27
C ASN A 22 28.19 -46.42 15.87
N THR A 23 29.02 -45.69 15.11
CA THR A 23 29.84 -45.98 13.92
C THR A 23 30.21 -47.45 13.61
N PRO A 24 30.66 -47.69 12.36
CA PRO A 24 32.09 -47.98 12.23
C PRO A 24 32.83 -47.15 11.16
N VAL A 25 33.99 -46.69 11.63
CA VAL A 25 35.28 -46.45 10.96
C VAL A 25 35.44 -47.04 9.54
N ALA A 26 35.82 -46.19 8.60
CA ALA A 26 36.74 -46.54 7.52
C ALA A 26 37.76 -45.41 7.36
N SER A 27 39.01 -45.73 7.67
CA SER A 27 40.20 -44.89 7.53
C SER A 27 41.02 -45.34 6.33
N ALA A 28 41.39 -44.40 5.45
CA ALA A 28 42.62 -44.41 4.64
C ALA A 28 42.83 -42.95 4.17
N GLN A 29 43.78 -42.18 4.73
CA GLN A 29 45.17 -42.00 4.24
C GLN A 29 45.25 -41.72 2.73
N SER A 30 46.03 -40.79 2.20
CA SER A 30 46.85 -39.66 2.67
C SER A 30 47.51 -39.06 1.42
N SER A 31 47.65 -37.73 1.35
CA SER A 31 48.61 -36.91 0.56
C SER A 31 47.87 -35.64 0.13
N GLY A 32 48.28 -34.41 0.40
CA GLY A 32 49.60 -33.88 0.75
C GLY A 32 49.94 -32.83 -0.32
N LEU A 33 50.03 -31.56 0.12
CA LEU A 33 50.78 -30.41 -0.44
C LEU A 33 49.96 -29.11 -0.59
N SER A 34 50.32 -28.12 0.24
CA SER A 34 50.62 -26.69 -0.03
C SER A 34 50.07 -26.06 -1.32
N SER A 35 49.66 -24.80 -1.44
CA SER A 35 49.76 -23.55 -0.68
C SER A 35 49.27 -22.48 -1.67
N GLY A 36 48.57 -21.43 -1.24
CA GLY A 36 48.32 -20.31 -2.17
C GLY A 36 47.14 -19.43 -1.80
N SER A 37 47.44 -18.34 -1.13
CA SER A 37 46.58 -17.19 -0.87
C SER A 37 45.98 -16.61 -2.16
N SER A 38 44.67 -16.33 -2.16
CA SER A 38 44.11 -15.12 -2.79
C SER A 38 42.69 -14.86 -2.28
N THR A 39 42.50 -13.61 -1.90
CA THR A 39 41.24 -12.92 -1.65
C THR A 39 40.25 -13.13 -2.81
N GLY A 40 39.03 -13.57 -2.50
CA GLY A 40 37.94 -13.69 -3.48
C GLY A 40 36.61 -13.44 -2.80
N SER A 41 36.08 -12.24 -3.01
CA SER A 41 34.74 -11.79 -2.66
C SER A 41 33.68 -12.81 -3.09
N LEU A 42 32.77 -13.14 -2.17
CA LEU A 42 31.56 -13.93 -2.41
C LEU A 42 30.53 -13.04 -3.13
N SER A 43 30.56 -12.97 -4.46
CA SER A 43 29.43 -12.40 -5.24
C SER A 43 29.17 -13.03 -6.62
N ALA A 44 29.87 -14.10 -7.00
CA ALA A 44 29.78 -14.66 -8.36
C ALA A 44 28.74 -15.79 -8.56
N GLY A 45 27.76 -15.92 -7.65
CA GLY A 45 26.80 -17.04 -7.66
C GLY A 45 25.44 -16.75 -8.28
N SER A 46 24.94 -15.52 -8.16
CA SER A 46 23.55 -15.17 -8.55
C SER A 46 23.42 -14.70 -10.00
N SER A 47 24.43 -14.02 -10.54
CA SER A 47 24.36 -13.41 -11.88
C SER A 47 24.21 -14.41 -13.03
N ASN A 48 24.67 -15.66 -12.85
CA ASN A 48 24.59 -16.68 -13.88
C ASN A 48 23.20 -17.33 -14.01
N LEU A 49 22.38 -17.33 -12.94
CA LEU A 49 21.05 -17.93 -12.98
C LEU A 49 20.01 -16.95 -13.55
N TRP A 50 20.13 -15.66 -13.21
CA TRP A 50 19.26 -14.60 -13.73
C TRP A 50 19.33 -14.47 -15.26
N ASN A 51 20.55 -14.40 -15.82
CA ASN A 51 20.76 -14.29 -17.28
C ASN A 51 20.27 -15.49 -18.10
N LEU A 52 20.01 -16.64 -17.45
CA LEU A 52 19.47 -17.84 -18.11
C LEU A 52 17.95 -17.93 -18.05
N LEU A 53 17.33 -17.27 -17.06
CA LEU A 53 15.89 -17.35 -16.79
C LEU A 53 15.11 -16.11 -17.24
N PHE A 54 15.79 -14.97 -17.37
CA PHE A 54 15.16 -13.70 -17.69
C PHE A 54 15.81 -13.07 -18.92
N PRO A 55 15.01 -12.56 -19.88
CA PRO A 55 15.52 -11.92 -21.10
C PRO A 55 16.12 -10.53 -20.84
N GLU A 56 15.87 -9.93 -19.67
CA GLU A 56 16.44 -8.68 -19.20
C GLU A 56 17.53 -8.94 -18.16
N ASP A 57 18.53 -8.06 -18.09
CA ASP A 57 19.53 -8.12 -17.01
C ASP A 57 18.95 -7.59 -15.69
N HIS A 58 19.62 -7.93 -14.59
CA HIS A 58 19.14 -7.62 -13.25
C HIS A 58 18.98 -6.11 -12.99
N ALA A 59 19.91 -5.28 -13.46
CA ALA A 59 19.83 -3.84 -13.21
C ALA A 59 18.63 -3.22 -13.94
N SER A 60 18.43 -3.60 -15.21
CA SER A 60 17.26 -3.18 -15.98
C SER A 60 15.94 -3.63 -15.35
N PHE A 61 15.91 -4.82 -14.74
CA PHE A 61 14.74 -5.30 -13.99
C PHE A 61 14.47 -4.46 -12.75
N ILE A 62 15.50 -4.13 -11.95
CA ILE A 62 15.38 -3.31 -10.74
C ILE A 62 14.91 -1.89 -11.08
N ASP A 63 15.46 -1.28 -12.14
CA ASP A 63 15.03 0.04 -12.61
C ASP A 63 13.54 0.03 -12.99
N ARG A 64 13.12 -0.98 -13.74
CA ARG A 64 11.71 -1.17 -14.14
C ARG A 64 10.79 -1.47 -12.95
N LEU A 65 11.29 -2.20 -11.94
CA LEU A 65 10.56 -2.50 -10.72
C LEU A 65 10.30 -1.23 -9.89
N LEU A 66 11.30 -0.35 -9.79
CA LEU A 66 11.22 0.89 -9.02
C LEU A 66 10.51 2.04 -9.75
N ASP A 67 10.38 1.97 -11.07
CA ASP A 67 9.67 2.98 -11.87
C ASP A 67 8.17 3.03 -11.48
N PRO A 68 7.66 4.16 -10.95
CA PRO A 68 6.26 4.28 -10.57
C PRO A 68 5.31 4.33 -11.77
N LEU A 69 5.82 4.62 -12.97
CA LEU A 69 5.06 4.73 -14.22
C LEU A 69 5.08 3.46 -15.07
N ASP A 70 5.94 2.48 -14.75
CA ASP A 70 5.88 1.15 -15.36
C ASP A 70 4.56 0.46 -14.97
N ASP A 71 3.77 0.10 -16.00
CA ASP A 71 2.44 -0.49 -15.86
C ASP A 71 2.45 -2.02 -15.93
N SER A 72 3.63 -2.64 -16.01
CA SER A 72 3.80 -4.08 -16.03
C SER A 72 3.29 -4.68 -14.74
N PHE A 73 2.60 -5.83 -14.86
CA PHE A 73 2.24 -6.60 -13.68
C PHE A 73 3.47 -7.32 -13.13
N ILE A 74 3.99 -6.83 -12.00
CA ILE A 74 5.12 -7.43 -11.30
C ILE A 74 4.65 -7.83 -9.91
N SER A 75 4.48 -9.13 -9.70
CA SER A 75 4.12 -9.66 -8.39
C SER A 75 5.37 -9.66 -7.51
N ILE A 76 5.35 -8.81 -6.50
CA ILE A 76 6.34 -8.75 -5.43
C ILE A 76 5.59 -8.53 -4.12
N HIS A 77 5.97 -9.29 -3.10
CA HIS A 77 5.40 -9.15 -1.77
C HIS A 77 6.44 -9.47 -0.70
N PRO A 78 6.57 -8.70 0.39
CA PRO A 78 7.58 -8.95 1.43
C PRO A 78 7.50 -10.36 2.03
N ASP A 79 6.30 -10.91 2.18
CA ASP A 79 6.10 -12.29 2.68
C ASP A 79 6.39 -13.40 1.66
N LEU A 80 6.42 -13.09 0.36
CA LEU A 80 6.57 -14.09 -0.72
C LEU A 80 7.95 -14.02 -1.39
N ASP A 81 8.48 -12.80 -1.53
CA ASP A 81 9.69 -12.46 -2.26
C ASP A 81 10.64 -11.61 -1.38
N PRO A 82 10.99 -12.07 -0.16
CA PRO A 82 11.70 -11.24 0.83
C PRO A 82 13.05 -10.75 0.33
N ASP A 83 13.83 -11.60 -0.36
CA ASP A 83 15.17 -11.23 -0.84
C ASP A 83 15.10 -10.09 -1.87
N LEU A 84 14.16 -10.17 -2.82
CA LEU A 84 13.97 -9.12 -3.83
C LEU A 84 13.38 -7.86 -3.21
N TYR A 85 12.45 -8.00 -2.26
CA TYR A 85 11.85 -6.87 -1.56
C TYR A 85 12.89 -6.10 -0.73
N GLU A 86 13.73 -6.80 0.04
CA GLU A 86 14.81 -6.20 0.83
C GLU A 86 15.87 -5.52 -0.05
N GLU A 87 16.08 -5.96 -1.28
CA GLU A 87 17.00 -5.30 -2.21
C GLU A 87 16.51 -3.91 -2.65
N VAL A 88 15.20 -3.73 -2.81
CA VAL A 88 14.63 -2.50 -3.38
C VAL A 88 13.87 -1.64 -2.38
N PHE A 89 13.67 -2.12 -1.16
CA PHE A 89 13.06 -1.38 -0.07
C PHE A 89 14.12 -0.65 0.76
N ASP A 90 14.18 0.67 0.59
CA ASP A 90 15.12 1.55 1.26
C ASP A 90 14.35 2.72 1.91
N PRO A 91 13.71 2.50 3.07
CA PRO A 91 12.94 3.54 3.75
C PRO A 91 13.86 4.58 4.39
N PRO A 92 13.34 5.77 4.76
CA PRO A 92 14.11 6.77 5.50
C PRO A 92 14.76 6.20 6.76
N GLN A 93 16.07 6.44 6.90
CA GLN A 93 16.86 6.03 8.07
C GLN A 93 16.85 7.11 9.16
N VAL A 94 17.50 6.82 10.29
CA VAL A 94 17.59 7.77 11.41
C VAL A 94 18.25 9.08 10.96
N GLY A 95 17.52 10.19 11.08
CA GLY A 95 17.97 11.53 10.68
C GLY A 95 17.75 11.89 9.20
N GLU A 96 17.28 10.95 8.37
CA GLU A 96 16.82 11.23 7.01
C GLU A 96 15.35 11.65 7.08
N CYS A 97 15.11 12.94 7.31
CA CYS A 97 13.77 13.44 7.55
C CYS A 97 13.13 13.95 6.25
N PRO A 98 12.18 13.21 5.65
CA PRO A 98 11.34 13.79 4.62
C PRO A 98 10.58 14.99 5.20
N ALA A 99 10.33 16.01 4.40
CA ALA A 99 9.48 17.13 4.81
C ALA A 99 8.03 16.68 4.95
N VAL A 100 7.59 15.79 4.03
CA VAL A 100 6.24 15.23 4.01
C VAL A 100 6.29 13.71 3.96
N VAL A 101 5.47 13.06 4.78
CA VAL A 101 5.15 11.63 4.64
C VAL A 101 3.72 11.49 4.14
N ALA A 102 3.55 10.85 2.98
CA ALA A 102 2.23 10.46 2.49
C ALA A 102 1.83 9.11 3.10
N VAL A 103 0.82 9.11 3.98
CA VAL A 103 0.27 7.89 4.58
C VAL A 103 -0.85 7.37 3.71
N VAL A 104 -0.64 6.21 3.10
CA VAL A 104 -1.52 5.69 2.04
C VAL A 104 -2.28 4.45 2.48
N ALA A 105 -3.60 4.50 2.39
CA ALA A 105 -4.49 3.36 2.55
C ALA A 105 -5.01 2.88 1.19
N ARG A 106 -4.53 1.71 0.74
CA ARG A 106 -4.90 1.08 -0.53
C ARG A 106 -6.35 0.59 -0.59
N GLY A 107 -6.81 0.29 -1.80
CA GLY A 107 -8.13 -0.31 -2.02
C GLY A 107 -8.19 -1.78 -1.62
N SER A 108 -9.40 -2.25 -1.35
CA SER A 108 -9.66 -3.66 -1.02
C SER A 108 -9.14 -4.60 -2.10
N GLY A 109 -8.34 -5.60 -1.73
CA GLY A 109 -7.78 -6.61 -2.63
C GLY A 109 -6.47 -6.21 -3.33
N GLN A 110 -5.98 -4.98 -3.15
CA GLN A 110 -4.67 -4.55 -3.66
C GLN A 110 -3.58 -5.08 -2.73
N ASN A 111 -3.23 -6.36 -2.86
CA ASN A 111 -2.28 -7.06 -1.99
C ASN A 111 -1.23 -7.87 -2.76
N MET A 112 -1.16 -7.72 -4.08
CA MET A 112 -0.41 -8.62 -4.96
C MET A 112 0.79 -7.95 -5.61
N GLN A 113 0.86 -6.63 -5.62
CA GLN A 113 1.94 -5.85 -6.23
C GLN A 113 2.46 -4.83 -5.21
N ILE A 114 2.92 -5.33 -4.06
CA ILE A 114 3.56 -4.55 -2.99
C ILE A 114 4.98 -4.20 -3.43
N ARG A 115 5.04 -3.35 -4.45
CA ARG A 115 6.23 -2.97 -5.21
C ARG A 115 6.71 -1.60 -4.73
N PRO A 116 7.83 -1.53 -3.98
CA PRO A 116 8.53 -0.28 -3.71
C PRO A 116 8.72 0.54 -4.97
N ALA A 117 8.64 1.85 -4.83
CA ALA A 117 8.81 2.78 -5.93
C ALA A 117 9.75 3.92 -5.54
N ARG A 118 10.54 4.40 -6.51
CA ARG A 118 11.32 5.62 -6.40
C ARG A 118 10.63 6.72 -7.19
N TYR A 119 10.07 7.71 -6.49
CA TYR A 119 9.29 8.77 -7.12
C TYR A 119 10.12 9.93 -7.65
N SER A 120 11.36 10.10 -7.18
CA SER A 120 12.31 11.10 -7.65
C SER A 120 13.72 10.51 -7.65
N GLU A 121 14.53 10.85 -8.64
CA GLU A 121 15.97 10.49 -8.67
C GLU A 121 16.75 11.19 -7.54
N ASP A 122 16.24 12.32 -7.04
CA ASP A 122 16.84 13.09 -5.96
C ASP A 122 16.41 12.59 -4.55
N ALA A 123 15.41 11.70 -4.47
CA ALA A 123 14.98 11.11 -3.20
C ALA A 123 15.92 9.97 -2.78
N PRO A 124 16.43 9.95 -1.53
CA PRO A 124 17.34 8.90 -1.07
C PRO A 124 16.61 7.62 -0.66
N TRP A 125 15.28 7.60 -0.69
CA TRP A 125 14.45 6.47 -0.25
C TRP A 125 13.59 5.89 -1.37
N THR A 126 13.09 4.67 -1.14
CA THR A 126 12.01 4.05 -1.89
C THR A 126 10.82 3.80 -0.98
N SER A 127 9.60 3.85 -1.52
CA SER A 127 8.39 3.55 -0.75
C SER A 127 8.36 2.10 -0.26
N ASN A 128 7.46 1.79 0.67
CA ASN A 128 7.25 0.39 1.10
C ASN A 128 6.37 -0.43 0.14
N GLY A 129 5.86 0.16 -0.95
CA GLY A 129 5.07 -0.51 -1.97
C GLY A 129 3.62 -0.80 -1.62
N PHE A 130 3.20 -0.61 -0.37
CA PHE A 130 1.82 -0.86 0.07
C PHE A 130 0.82 0.20 -0.42
N GLU A 131 1.27 1.28 -1.04
CA GLU A 131 0.41 2.23 -1.74
C GLU A 131 -0.25 1.62 -2.99
N GLU A 132 0.34 0.55 -3.54
CA GLU A 132 -0.18 -0.20 -4.68
C GLU A 132 -0.38 0.62 -5.96
N ARG A 133 -0.87 -0.03 -7.02
CA ARG A 133 -0.86 0.51 -8.39
C ARG A 133 -1.43 1.92 -8.53
N ASN A 134 -2.60 2.22 -7.96
CA ASN A 134 -3.27 3.51 -8.18
C ASN A 134 -2.50 4.68 -7.58
N PHE A 135 -2.02 4.55 -6.34
CA PHE A 135 -1.22 5.61 -5.71
C PHE A 135 0.20 5.64 -6.24
N ARG A 136 0.79 4.50 -6.62
CA ARG A 136 2.07 4.49 -7.31
C ARG A 136 2.01 5.26 -8.63
N SER A 137 0.98 5.02 -9.45
CA SER A 137 0.76 5.82 -10.65
C SER A 137 0.44 7.29 -10.34
N PHE A 138 -0.32 7.58 -9.28
CA PHE A 138 -0.60 8.96 -8.85
C PHE A 138 0.67 9.74 -8.55
N PHE A 139 1.51 9.26 -7.62
CA PHE A 139 2.71 9.98 -7.20
C PHE A 139 3.76 10.07 -8.32
N GLY A 140 3.90 9.04 -9.16
CA GLY A 140 4.79 9.11 -10.33
C GLY A 140 4.34 10.15 -11.36
N ARG A 141 3.02 10.25 -11.61
CA ARG A 141 2.46 11.24 -12.53
C ARG A 141 2.44 12.64 -11.94
N LEU A 142 2.23 12.77 -10.63
CA LEU A 142 2.35 14.03 -9.90
C LEU A 142 3.75 14.62 -10.04
N GLU A 143 4.80 13.80 -9.81
CA GLU A 143 6.18 14.24 -10.02
C GLU A 143 6.41 14.68 -11.46
N SER A 144 6.02 13.84 -12.43
CA SER A 144 6.22 14.14 -13.86
C SER A 144 5.52 15.44 -14.27
N TYR A 145 4.30 15.66 -13.77
CA TYR A 145 3.54 16.89 -13.98
C TYR A 145 4.25 18.10 -13.37
N TYR A 146 4.68 18.00 -12.10
CA TYR A 146 5.30 19.10 -11.40
C TYR A 146 6.66 19.48 -12.00
N GLN A 147 7.50 18.49 -12.34
CA GLN A 147 8.76 18.70 -13.04
C GLN A 147 8.56 19.36 -14.40
N ALA A 148 7.57 18.93 -15.18
CA ALA A 148 7.28 19.53 -16.48
C ALA A 148 6.85 21.01 -16.37
N LYS A 149 6.15 21.36 -15.28
CA LYS A 149 5.63 22.71 -15.03
C LYS A 149 6.67 23.66 -14.41
N THR A 150 7.52 23.16 -13.53
CA THR A 150 8.40 23.98 -12.68
C THR A 150 9.90 23.78 -12.94
N GLY A 151 10.29 22.61 -13.47
CA GLY A 151 11.68 22.19 -13.58
C GLY A 151 12.30 21.68 -12.27
N GLU A 152 11.52 21.56 -11.20
CA GLU A 152 11.97 21.10 -9.87
C GLU A 152 11.34 19.74 -9.53
N SER A 153 12.01 18.96 -8.66
CA SER A 153 11.44 17.73 -8.11
C SER A 153 10.57 18.03 -6.88
N LEU A 154 9.31 17.58 -6.91
CA LEU A 154 8.39 17.65 -5.78
C LEU A 154 8.67 16.51 -4.79
N MET A 155 8.84 15.30 -5.33
CA MET A 155 8.91 14.07 -4.55
C MET A 155 10.27 13.81 -3.90
N LYS A 156 11.29 14.65 -4.16
CA LYS A 156 12.62 14.54 -3.52
C LYS A 156 12.56 14.58 -1.98
N ASP A 157 11.60 15.32 -1.42
CA ASP A 157 11.42 15.52 0.03
C ASP A 157 10.15 14.83 0.56
N VAL A 158 9.54 13.94 -0.24
CA VAL A 158 8.30 13.22 0.10
C VAL A 158 8.57 11.73 0.21
N TYR A 159 8.26 11.14 1.36
CA TYR A 159 8.25 9.69 1.55
C TYR A 159 6.84 9.14 1.47
N VAL A 160 6.61 8.12 0.63
CA VAL A 160 5.31 7.44 0.52
C VAL A 160 5.31 6.18 1.38
N MET A 161 4.44 6.17 2.38
CA MET A 161 4.29 5.07 3.34
C MET A 161 2.88 4.47 3.22
N GLY A 162 2.77 3.36 2.50
CA GLY A 162 1.55 2.56 2.50
C GLY A 162 1.33 1.85 3.84
N LEU A 163 0.08 1.78 4.30
CA LEU A 163 -0.26 0.97 5.49
C LEU A 163 -0.06 -0.51 5.16
N ASN A 164 0.81 -1.19 5.91
CA ASN A 164 1.15 -2.60 5.66
C ASN A 164 0.02 -3.56 6.10
N ASN A 165 0.19 -4.87 5.85
CA ASN A 165 -0.82 -5.89 6.21
C ASN A 165 -1.13 -5.99 7.71
N VAL A 166 -0.21 -5.59 8.59
CA VAL A 166 -0.42 -5.58 10.04
C VAL A 166 -1.32 -4.42 10.45
N ASP A 167 -1.04 -3.24 9.90
CA ASP A 167 -1.77 -2.02 10.24
C ASP A 167 -3.13 -1.99 9.52
N TYR A 168 -3.17 -2.39 8.24
CA TYR A 168 -4.36 -2.44 7.38
C TYR A 168 -4.29 -3.57 6.34
N PRO A 169 -5.11 -4.63 6.47
CA PRO A 169 -5.00 -5.83 5.61
C PRO A 169 -5.71 -5.70 4.24
N ALA A 170 -6.45 -4.61 4.00
CA ALA A 170 -7.17 -4.33 2.75
C ALA A 170 -7.94 -5.53 2.19
N VAL A 171 -8.69 -6.24 3.03
CA VAL A 171 -9.33 -7.50 2.63
C VAL A 171 -10.58 -7.23 1.79
N PHE A 172 -10.65 -7.85 0.62
CA PHE A 172 -11.84 -7.84 -0.23
C PHE A 172 -12.84 -8.95 0.18
N PRO A 173 -14.13 -8.63 0.40
CA PRO A 173 -15.18 -9.63 0.62
C PRO A 173 -15.50 -10.37 -0.69
N LEU A 174 -14.98 -11.58 -0.89
CA LEU A 174 -15.20 -12.37 -2.11
C LEU A 174 -16.58 -13.07 -2.19
N SER A 175 -17.46 -12.94 -1.19
CA SER A 175 -18.80 -13.54 -1.19
C SER A 175 -19.83 -12.71 -0.42
N SER A 176 -21.12 -12.88 -0.73
CA SER A 176 -22.26 -12.26 -0.01
C SER A 176 -22.60 -12.95 1.31
N GLU A 177 -21.74 -13.81 1.84
CA GLU A 177 -21.95 -14.45 3.14
C GLU A 177 -21.58 -13.49 4.28
N GLY A 178 -22.27 -13.60 5.41
CA GLY A 178 -22.06 -12.72 6.57
C GLY A 178 -20.61 -12.69 7.10
N SER A 179 -19.79 -13.69 6.78
CA SER A 179 -18.35 -13.73 7.09
C SER A 179 -17.53 -12.69 6.32
N SER A 180 -17.94 -12.34 5.10
CA SER A 180 -17.24 -11.39 4.23
C SER A 180 -17.48 -9.94 4.67
N LEU A 181 -18.70 -9.59 5.11
CA LEU A 181 -18.98 -8.29 5.71
C LEU A 181 -18.25 -8.08 7.04
N LEU A 182 -18.11 -9.14 7.85
CA LEU A 182 -17.29 -9.10 9.07
C LEU A 182 -15.81 -8.85 8.74
N LYS A 183 -15.25 -9.51 7.73
CA LYS A 183 -13.86 -9.28 7.30
C LYS A 183 -13.62 -7.86 6.79
N LEU A 184 -14.56 -7.31 6.02
CA LEU A 184 -14.52 -5.90 5.58
C LEU A 184 -14.52 -4.96 6.80
N GLY A 185 -15.45 -5.19 7.74
CA GLY A 185 -15.56 -4.40 8.97
C GLY A 185 -14.30 -4.46 9.83
N THR A 186 -13.72 -5.65 10.03
CA THR A 186 -12.46 -5.83 10.77
C THR A 186 -11.28 -5.17 10.07
N SER A 187 -11.22 -5.25 8.72
CA SER A 187 -10.18 -4.55 7.95
C SER A 187 -10.27 -3.04 8.14
N VAL A 188 -11.48 -2.49 8.17
CA VAL A 188 -11.71 -1.05 8.39
C VAL A 188 -11.36 -0.64 9.81
N SER A 189 -11.84 -1.38 10.83
CA SER A 189 -11.56 -1.06 12.23
C SER A 189 -10.07 -1.11 12.53
N SER A 190 -9.37 -2.16 12.06
CA SER A 190 -7.92 -2.31 12.23
C SER A 190 -7.16 -1.11 11.65
N GLY A 191 -7.46 -0.71 10.42
CA GLY A 191 -6.76 0.42 9.80
C GLY A 191 -6.98 1.72 10.58
N ARG A 192 -8.22 2.01 10.99
CA ARG A 192 -8.56 3.23 11.76
C ARG A 192 -7.89 3.27 13.13
N GLU A 193 -7.74 2.11 13.78
CA GLU A 193 -7.07 2.00 15.08
C GLU A 193 -5.55 2.18 14.96
N ASN A 194 -4.95 1.79 13.83
CA ASN A 194 -3.51 1.71 13.68
C ASN A 194 -2.85 2.90 12.98
N ILE A 195 -3.57 3.70 12.19
CA ILE A 195 -2.94 4.77 11.38
C ILE A 195 -2.07 5.74 12.20
N MET A 196 -2.58 6.25 13.33
CA MET A 196 -1.80 7.13 14.21
C MET A 196 -0.64 6.38 14.87
N SER A 197 -0.81 5.10 15.17
CA SER A 197 0.28 4.26 15.70
C SER A 197 1.37 4.00 14.65
N SER A 198 1.01 3.88 13.36
CA SER A 198 1.97 3.78 12.26
C SER A 198 2.76 5.07 12.08
N ILE A 199 2.09 6.22 12.22
CA ILE A 199 2.73 7.55 12.25
C ILE A 199 3.70 7.66 13.43
N ASP A 200 3.24 7.38 14.66
CA ASP A 200 4.09 7.44 15.85
C ASP A 200 5.29 6.47 15.76
N ARG A 201 5.10 5.31 15.12
CA ARG A 201 6.17 4.34 14.85
C ARG A 201 7.20 4.90 13.87
N PHE A 202 6.75 5.52 12.78
CA PHE A 202 7.65 6.17 11.82
C PHE A 202 8.51 7.24 12.51
N GLU A 203 7.89 8.13 13.28
CA GLU A 203 8.60 9.19 14.01
C GLU A 203 9.58 8.63 15.03
N THR A 204 9.18 7.60 15.77
CA THR A 204 10.05 6.96 16.77
C THR A 204 11.24 6.26 16.11
N THR A 205 11.03 5.58 15.00
CA THR A 205 12.08 4.82 14.29
C THR A 205 13.07 5.74 13.59
N THR A 206 12.61 6.83 12.99
CA THR A 206 13.45 7.76 12.21
C THR A 206 14.01 8.91 13.05
N GLY A 207 13.36 9.24 14.17
CA GLY A 207 13.60 10.44 14.96
C GLY A 207 13.06 11.72 14.32
N CYS A 208 12.28 11.61 13.24
CA CYS A 208 11.74 12.73 12.47
C CYS A 208 10.31 13.08 12.92
N THR A 209 9.88 14.31 12.64
CA THR A 209 8.52 14.81 12.89
C THR A 209 8.00 15.55 11.65
N PRO A 210 7.75 14.83 10.54
CA PRO A 210 7.36 15.43 9.27
C PRO A 210 5.92 15.96 9.31
N LYS A 211 5.50 16.66 8.26
CA LYS A 211 4.08 16.88 7.98
C LYS A 211 3.51 15.64 7.25
N TYR A 212 2.21 15.41 7.32
CA TYR A 212 1.53 14.23 6.81
C TYR A 212 0.43 14.57 5.80
N LEU A 213 0.53 13.96 4.62
CA LEU A 213 -0.53 13.89 3.62
C LEU A 213 -1.27 12.56 3.80
N LEU A 214 -2.58 12.62 4.00
CA LEU A 214 -3.42 11.41 4.06
C LEU A 214 -3.95 11.06 2.67
N ALA A 215 -3.94 9.78 2.33
CA ALA A 215 -4.39 9.33 1.02
C ALA A 215 -5.14 7.99 1.12
N GLY A 216 -6.39 7.96 0.68
CA GLY A 216 -7.24 6.77 0.73
C GLY A 216 -7.86 6.46 -0.63
N TYR A 217 -7.90 5.18 -1.01
CA TYR A 217 -8.57 4.74 -2.23
C TYR A 217 -9.63 3.69 -1.93
N SER A 218 -10.86 3.90 -2.39
CA SER A 218 -11.99 2.98 -2.19
C SER A 218 -12.16 2.65 -0.70
N GLN A 219 -12.03 1.40 -0.28
CA GLN A 219 -12.03 1.01 1.15
C GLN A 219 -11.03 1.82 2.00
N GLY A 220 -9.88 2.19 1.45
CA GLY A 220 -8.84 2.96 2.14
C GLY A 220 -9.30 4.34 2.59
N VAL A 221 -10.27 4.95 1.89
CA VAL A 221 -10.88 6.23 2.32
C VAL A 221 -11.51 6.09 3.70
N LEU A 222 -12.19 4.98 3.98
CA LEU A 222 -12.82 4.72 5.27
C LEU A 222 -11.82 4.57 6.42
N ILE A 223 -10.52 4.43 6.11
CA ILE A 223 -9.43 4.35 7.07
C ILE A 223 -8.91 5.74 7.43
N VAL A 224 -8.61 6.54 6.41
CA VAL A 224 -7.96 7.84 6.57
C VAL A 224 -8.94 8.95 6.95
N ASP A 225 -10.21 8.83 6.55
CA ASP A 225 -11.24 9.83 6.82
C ASP A 225 -11.50 9.97 8.33
N GLY A 226 -11.42 11.20 8.84
CA GLY A 226 -11.59 11.55 10.25
C GLY A 226 -10.31 11.44 11.09
N GLN A 227 -9.14 11.29 10.48
CA GLN A 227 -7.84 11.30 11.16
C GLN A 227 -7.14 12.67 11.11
N GLU A 228 -7.70 13.61 10.35
CA GLU A 228 -7.16 14.94 10.09
C GLU A 228 -6.99 15.74 11.39
N ASP A 229 -8.00 15.73 12.27
CA ASP A 229 -7.99 16.48 13.54
C ASP A 229 -6.78 16.16 14.42
N ALA A 230 -6.36 14.89 14.45
CA ALA A 230 -5.22 14.46 15.23
C ALA A 230 -3.91 15.05 14.69
N LEU A 231 -3.77 15.17 13.37
CA LEU A 231 -2.60 15.75 12.71
C LEU A 231 -2.64 17.28 12.74
N ILE A 232 -3.83 17.90 12.60
CA ILE A 232 -4.02 19.34 12.75
C ILE A 232 -3.62 19.76 14.17
N ALA A 233 -4.05 19.02 15.19
CA ALA A 233 -3.68 19.29 16.59
C ALA A 233 -2.17 19.17 16.86
N ARG A 234 -1.45 18.41 16.03
CA ARG A 234 0.01 18.28 16.09
C ARG A 234 0.76 19.30 15.24
N ASP A 235 0.05 20.14 14.48
CA ASP A 235 0.66 20.94 13.40
C ASP A 235 1.45 20.06 12.43
N GLN A 236 0.87 18.94 12.01
CA GLN A 236 1.48 17.99 11.08
C GLN A 236 0.56 17.63 9.92
N TYR A 237 -0.48 18.40 9.65
CA TYR A 237 -1.42 18.11 8.58
C TYR A 237 -1.09 18.88 7.30
N VAL A 238 -0.93 18.16 6.18
CA VAL A 238 -0.72 18.72 4.83
C VAL A 238 -2.04 18.82 4.08
N GLY A 239 -2.81 17.74 4.09
CA GLY A 239 -4.02 17.60 3.30
C GLY A 239 -4.50 16.16 3.25
N THR A 240 -5.65 15.94 2.60
CA THR A 240 -6.24 14.61 2.42
C THR A 240 -6.75 14.41 1.00
N LEU A 241 -6.30 13.34 0.35
CA LEU A 241 -6.77 12.89 -0.95
C LEU A 241 -7.62 11.63 -0.81
N HIS A 242 -8.91 11.74 -1.12
CA HIS A 242 -9.81 10.61 -1.26
C HIS A 242 -9.99 10.27 -2.74
N ILE A 243 -9.85 8.99 -3.08
CA ILE A 243 -10.09 8.47 -4.43
C ILE A 243 -11.21 7.44 -4.35
N ALA A 244 -12.23 7.57 -5.20
CA ALA A 244 -13.38 6.67 -5.22
C ALA A 244 -14.03 6.50 -3.84
N ASN A 245 -14.31 7.62 -3.16
CA ASN A 245 -14.81 7.66 -1.79
C ASN A 245 -16.14 6.88 -1.64
N PRO A 246 -16.18 5.75 -0.90
CA PRO A 246 -17.41 5.01 -0.68
C PRO A 246 -18.43 5.78 0.16
N SER A 247 -17.99 6.66 1.07
CA SER A 247 -18.86 7.50 1.91
C SER A 247 -19.15 8.86 1.29
N GLN A 248 -18.93 9.02 -0.03
CA GLN A 248 -19.16 10.27 -0.73
C GLN A 248 -20.57 10.83 -0.50
N ASP A 249 -20.65 12.06 -0.01
CA ASP A 249 -21.88 12.86 0.00
C ASP A 249 -22.05 13.53 -1.37
N ALA A 250 -23.28 13.65 -1.87
CA ALA A 250 -23.56 14.28 -3.16
C ALA A 250 -23.35 15.80 -3.13
N ASP A 251 -23.44 16.42 -1.96
CA ASP A 251 -23.28 17.87 -1.76
C ASP A 251 -21.87 18.25 -1.27
N ASP A 252 -20.92 17.30 -1.25
CA ASP A 252 -19.55 17.53 -0.79
C ASP A 252 -18.82 18.53 -1.72
N PRO A 253 -18.39 19.69 -1.19
CA PRO A 253 -17.75 20.74 -1.98
C PRO A 253 -16.32 20.38 -2.40
N SER A 254 -15.73 19.33 -1.84
CA SER A 254 -14.37 18.86 -2.17
C SER A 254 -14.33 17.94 -3.39
N ILE A 255 -15.48 17.67 -4.02
CA ILE A 255 -15.54 16.76 -5.17
C ILE A 255 -14.83 17.39 -6.38
N VAL A 256 -13.86 16.64 -6.90
CA VAL A 256 -13.28 16.85 -8.23
C VAL A 256 -13.68 15.67 -9.13
N GLY A 257 -13.90 15.93 -10.42
CA GLY A 257 -14.32 14.91 -11.39
C GLY A 257 -15.77 15.08 -11.85
N HIS A 258 -16.55 14.00 -11.76
CA HIS A 258 -17.97 14.06 -12.06
C HIS A 258 -18.78 14.64 -10.90
N GLN A 259 -19.84 15.39 -11.22
CA GLN A 259 -20.82 15.80 -10.23
C GLN A 259 -21.62 14.59 -9.74
N VAL A 260 -21.35 14.16 -8.51
CA VAL A 260 -22.02 13.03 -7.85
C VAL A 260 -23.49 13.33 -7.65
N GLN A 261 -24.37 12.37 -7.94
CA GLN A 261 -25.82 12.57 -7.84
C GLN A 261 -26.45 11.89 -6.62
N THR A 262 -25.96 10.71 -6.24
CA THR A 262 -26.63 9.85 -5.23
C THR A 262 -25.73 9.47 -4.06
N GLY A 263 -24.48 9.94 -4.08
CA GLY A 263 -23.45 9.57 -3.13
C GLY A 263 -22.95 8.13 -3.30
N GLY A 264 -21.91 7.82 -2.54
CA GLY A 264 -21.25 6.52 -2.58
C GLY A 264 -22.03 5.41 -1.89
N ILE A 265 -21.53 4.18 -2.01
CA ILE A 265 -22.13 2.95 -1.48
C ILE A 265 -22.27 2.92 0.05
N ALA A 266 -21.51 3.74 0.75
CA ALA A 266 -21.48 3.92 2.19
C ALA A 266 -21.82 5.35 2.63
N SER A 267 -22.48 6.16 1.78
CA SER A 267 -22.92 7.54 2.05
C SER A 267 -23.80 7.72 3.30
N SER A 268 -24.32 6.64 3.88
CA SER A 268 -24.99 6.68 5.20
C SER A 268 -24.03 6.98 6.37
N LEU A 269 -22.74 6.78 6.17
CA LEU A 269 -21.71 7.19 7.11
C LEU A 269 -21.57 8.70 7.04
N LYS A 270 -21.64 9.39 8.19
CA LYS A 270 -21.45 10.83 8.20
C LYS A 270 -20.02 11.15 7.78
N PRO A 271 -19.81 12.08 6.84
CA PRO A 271 -18.47 12.57 6.53
C PRO A 271 -17.84 13.22 7.76
N SER A 272 -16.50 13.24 7.78
CA SER A 272 -15.72 14.11 8.66
C SER A 272 -16.10 15.59 8.47
N GLU A 273 -15.79 16.44 9.45
CA GLU A 273 -16.01 17.89 9.31
C GLU A 273 -15.34 18.46 8.05
N ASP A 274 -15.89 19.56 7.54
CA ASP A 274 -15.35 20.24 6.37
C ASP A 274 -13.91 20.70 6.64
N ASN A 275 -12.99 20.31 5.77
CA ASN A 275 -11.58 20.68 5.82
C ASN A 275 -11.20 21.28 4.46
N PRO A 276 -10.62 22.50 4.42
CA PRO A 276 -10.27 23.14 3.15
C PRO A 276 -9.14 22.43 2.39
N PHE A 277 -8.31 21.63 3.07
CA PHE A 277 -7.24 20.84 2.46
C PHE A 277 -7.67 19.38 2.27
N LYS A 278 -8.85 19.18 1.67
CA LYS A 278 -9.41 17.88 1.36
C LYS A 278 -9.92 17.90 -0.08
N ILE A 279 -9.61 16.86 -0.84
CA ILE A 279 -10.19 16.61 -2.16
C ILE A 279 -10.76 15.19 -2.19
N SER A 280 -11.92 15.05 -2.81
CA SER A 280 -12.51 13.75 -3.13
C SER A 280 -12.65 13.58 -4.65
N TYR A 281 -11.86 12.69 -5.23
CA TYR A 281 -11.85 12.40 -6.66
C TYR A 281 -12.79 11.26 -7.02
N CYS A 282 -13.82 11.54 -7.81
CA CYS A 282 -14.78 10.55 -8.31
C CYS A 282 -14.90 10.61 -9.84
N LEU A 283 -14.61 9.49 -10.50
CA LEU A 283 -14.74 9.37 -11.95
C LEU A 283 -16.19 9.08 -12.38
N PRO A 284 -16.63 9.63 -13.52
CA PRO A 284 -17.95 9.31 -14.05
C PRO A 284 -18.10 7.80 -14.31
N GLY A 285 -19.16 7.20 -13.80
CA GLY A 285 -19.45 5.78 -13.96
C GLY A 285 -18.96 4.88 -12.83
N ASP A 286 -18.18 5.40 -11.87
CA ASP A 286 -17.73 4.64 -10.72
C ASP A 286 -18.83 4.50 -9.65
N ILE A 287 -19.39 3.30 -9.56
CA ILE A 287 -20.48 2.97 -8.63
C ILE A 287 -20.10 3.10 -7.16
N VAL A 288 -18.80 3.07 -6.82
CA VAL A 288 -18.35 3.12 -5.43
C VAL A 288 -18.59 4.51 -4.83
N CYS A 289 -18.30 5.56 -5.59
CA CYS A 289 -18.49 6.95 -5.17
C CYS A 289 -19.76 7.61 -5.71
N ASP A 290 -20.41 7.05 -6.73
CA ASP A 290 -21.76 7.46 -7.14
C ASP A 290 -22.62 6.28 -7.61
N ARG A 291 -23.63 5.93 -6.81
CA ARG A 291 -24.58 4.84 -7.10
C ARG A 291 -25.60 5.18 -8.19
N SER A 292 -25.54 6.34 -8.82
CA SER A 292 -26.47 6.75 -9.88
C SER A 292 -26.48 5.75 -11.04
N PHE A 293 -25.34 5.08 -11.28
CA PHE A 293 -25.18 4.04 -12.28
C PHE A 293 -25.70 2.66 -11.85
N GLU A 294 -25.81 2.35 -10.56
CA GLU A 294 -26.46 1.12 -10.08
C GLU A 294 -27.96 1.11 -10.42
N GLN A 295 -28.58 2.29 -10.37
CA GLN A 295 -29.98 2.46 -10.78
C GLN A 295 -30.18 2.19 -12.28
N PHE A 296 -29.15 2.44 -13.10
CA PHE A 296 -29.11 2.08 -14.52
C PHE A 296 -28.77 0.59 -14.78
N SER A 297 -27.98 -0.05 -13.92
CA SER A 297 -27.52 -1.44 -14.09
C SER A 297 -28.40 -2.50 -13.42
N ALA A 298 -29.46 -2.10 -12.71
CA ALA A 298 -30.54 -2.98 -12.23
C ALA A 298 -31.24 -3.78 -13.36
N ALA A 299 -30.89 -3.54 -14.62
CA ALA A 299 -31.13 -4.43 -15.76
C ALA A 299 -30.28 -5.72 -15.79
N GLY A 300 -29.36 -5.98 -14.84
CA GLY A 300 -28.87 -7.33 -14.55
C GLY A 300 -27.36 -7.55 -14.38
N SER A 301 -26.64 -6.79 -13.56
CA SER A 301 -25.25 -7.16 -13.17
C SER A 301 -24.97 -6.88 -11.69
N SER A 302 -24.41 -7.87 -10.97
CA SER A 302 -24.06 -7.74 -9.55
C SER A 302 -22.81 -6.87 -9.36
N MET A 303 -22.67 -6.18 -8.22
CA MET A 303 -21.50 -5.35 -7.86
C MET A 303 -20.17 -6.11 -8.01
N VAL A 304 -20.16 -7.41 -7.67
CA VAL A 304 -19.00 -8.31 -7.82
C VAL A 304 -18.58 -8.47 -9.29
N SER A 305 -19.53 -8.48 -10.22
CA SER A 305 -19.28 -8.62 -11.66
C SER A 305 -18.77 -7.32 -12.29
N ALA A 306 -19.11 -6.17 -11.71
CA ALA A 306 -18.60 -4.87 -12.16
C ALA A 306 -17.11 -4.75 -11.84
N GLN A 307 -16.69 -5.13 -10.62
CA GLN A 307 -15.35 -4.91 -10.11
C GLN A 307 -14.29 -5.95 -10.58
N LEU A 308 -14.72 -7.14 -10.99
CA LEU A 308 -13.86 -8.20 -11.54
C LEU A 308 -13.62 -8.11 -13.06
N SER A 309 -14.19 -7.11 -13.74
CA SER A 309 -14.16 -7.02 -15.20
C SER A 309 -13.01 -6.12 -15.68
N THR A 310 -11.93 -6.71 -16.18
CA THR A 310 -10.73 -6.05 -16.72
C THR A 310 -10.93 -5.39 -18.09
N GLY A 311 -12.11 -4.85 -18.39
CA GLY A 311 -12.46 -4.29 -19.70
C GLY A 311 -12.96 -2.84 -19.60
N ASP A 312 -12.47 -1.99 -20.50
CA ASP A 312 -12.64 -0.53 -20.50
C ASP A 312 -14.08 0.02 -20.62
N THR A 313 -15.09 -0.83 -20.82
CA THR A 313 -16.46 -0.39 -21.17
C THR A 313 -17.54 -0.82 -20.18
N ARG A 314 -17.19 -1.28 -18.97
CA ARG A 314 -18.18 -1.61 -17.93
C ARG A 314 -18.04 -0.72 -16.68
N PRO A 315 -19.16 -0.36 -16.00
CA PRO A 315 -19.18 0.54 -14.84
C PRO A 315 -18.20 0.23 -13.70
N GLY A 316 -17.74 -1.03 -13.52
CA GLY A 316 -16.73 -1.33 -12.50
C GLY A 316 -15.29 -1.43 -13.01
N GLY A 317 -15.06 -1.31 -14.32
CA GLY A 317 -13.71 -1.14 -14.88
C GLY A 317 -13.15 0.26 -14.58
N VAL A 318 -14.02 1.28 -14.57
CA VAL A 318 -13.65 2.68 -14.27
C VAL A 318 -13.05 2.81 -12.87
N HIS A 319 -13.54 2.04 -11.90
CA HIS A 319 -13.03 2.03 -10.54
C HIS A 319 -11.52 1.78 -10.50
N LEU A 320 -10.98 0.95 -11.40
CA LEU A 320 -9.55 0.62 -11.44
C LEU A 320 -8.69 1.63 -12.22
N GLN A 321 -9.28 2.63 -12.85
CA GLN A 321 -8.61 3.49 -13.85
C GLN A 321 -8.05 4.80 -13.29
N TYR A 322 -8.28 5.13 -12.02
CA TYR A 322 -7.75 6.36 -11.40
C TYR A 322 -6.22 6.37 -11.50
N PHE A 323 -5.69 7.40 -12.15
CA PHE A 323 -4.28 7.66 -12.42
C PHE A 323 -3.50 6.61 -13.24
N VAL A 324 -4.01 5.40 -13.39
CA VAL A 324 -3.46 4.36 -14.28
C VAL A 324 -3.69 4.70 -15.76
N THR A 325 -4.72 5.49 -16.04
CA THR A 325 -4.95 6.09 -17.36
C THR A 325 -5.17 7.59 -17.19
N THR A 326 -4.80 8.38 -18.19
CA THR A 326 -5.02 9.83 -18.15
C THR A 326 -6.51 10.15 -18.19
N LYS A 327 -6.97 10.95 -17.23
CA LYS A 327 -8.32 11.49 -17.16
C LYS A 327 -8.29 13.02 -17.24
N PRO A 328 -9.37 13.66 -17.72
CA PRO A 328 -9.43 15.11 -17.88
C PRO A 328 -9.23 15.91 -16.57
N TRP A 329 -9.50 15.30 -15.43
CA TRP A 329 -9.44 15.95 -14.11
C TRP A 329 -8.14 15.65 -13.35
N ASP A 330 -7.26 14.80 -13.87
CA ASP A 330 -6.04 14.41 -13.14
C ASP A 330 -5.14 15.63 -12.85
N GLU A 331 -5.06 16.59 -13.78
CA GLU A 331 -4.26 17.80 -13.61
C GLU A 331 -4.75 18.68 -12.46
N GLU A 332 -6.07 18.78 -12.23
CA GLU A 332 -6.63 19.53 -11.10
C GLU A 332 -6.22 18.91 -9.77
N ILE A 333 -6.22 17.57 -9.68
CA ILE A 333 -5.73 16.86 -8.49
C ILE A 333 -4.23 17.10 -8.31
N PHE A 334 -3.45 17.07 -9.40
CA PHE A 334 -2.01 17.31 -9.31
C PHE A 334 -1.69 18.73 -8.87
N GLU A 335 -2.41 19.73 -9.39
CA GLU A 335 -2.25 21.13 -9.00
C GLU A 335 -2.51 21.32 -7.51
N GLU A 336 -3.64 20.80 -7.02
CA GLU A 336 -3.98 20.98 -5.62
C GLU A 336 -2.98 20.26 -4.70
N VAL A 337 -2.73 18.97 -4.92
CA VAL A 337 -1.87 18.18 -4.02
C VAL A 337 -0.43 18.68 -4.05
N SER A 338 0.08 19.10 -5.22
CA SER A 338 1.41 19.71 -5.27
C SER A 338 1.46 21.03 -4.51
N SER A 339 0.40 21.85 -4.54
CA SER A 339 0.35 23.09 -3.77
C SER A 339 0.47 22.85 -2.27
N TRP A 340 -0.26 21.86 -1.73
CA TRP A 340 -0.19 21.52 -0.30
C TRP A 340 1.21 21.06 0.12
N ILE A 341 1.84 20.20 -0.70
CA ILE A 341 3.19 19.71 -0.45
C ILE A 341 4.20 20.87 -0.48
N THR A 342 4.14 21.71 -1.52
CA THR A 342 5.05 22.86 -1.67
C THR A 342 4.91 23.86 -0.52
N GLU A 343 3.68 24.15 -0.08
CA GLU A 343 3.45 25.03 1.07
C GLU A 343 4.05 24.46 2.36
N SER A 344 3.95 23.15 2.55
CA SER A 344 4.47 22.44 3.73
C SER A 344 5.99 22.35 3.77
N VAL A 345 6.65 22.27 2.61
CA VAL A 345 8.12 22.26 2.51
C VAL A 345 8.71 23.65 2.82
N ASN A 346 7.95 24.72 2.56
CA ASN A 346 8.41 26.10 2.70
C ASN A 346 8.01 26.77 4.04
N SER A 347 7.21 26.11 4.88
CA SER A 347 6.72 26.62 6.16
C SER A 347 7.68 26.36 7.32
#